data_AF-A0A8H4B2H5-F1
#
_entry.id   AF-A0A8H4B2H5-F1
#
_cell.length_a   1.000
_cell.length_b   1.000
_cell.length_c   1.000
_cell.angle_alpha   90.00
_cell.angle_beta   90.00
_cell.angle_gamma   90.00
#
_symmetry.space_group_name_H-M   'P 1'
#
loop_
_entity.id
_entity.type
_entity.pdbx_description
1 polymer ?
#
loop_
_entity_poly.entity_id
_entity_poly.type
_entity_poly.pdbx_seq_one_letter_code
_entity_poly.pdbx_strand_id
1 'polypeptide(L)'
;MCLSRKALEESKKSDEWFSSLQYLRCNINDLTIPDSFLDTGSEFGAINDLAIHALGWKIDEPSDFAIKRNSKHITDSLGWYTDVLVTLKDKENKTVTIIGNFVRIDNGEPEPMLFLGMSNIRKLQGTSELNKNQFRIKLHEKTYVIPTYSKNPIVKESPKDTESSKTLDSDSSSEELKKNA
;
A
#
# COMPACT_ATOMS: atom_id res chain seq x y z
N MET A 1 -9.35 -0.68 32.54
CA MET A 1 -8.33 -1.65 32.06
C MET A 1 -7.13 -0.86 31.55
N CYS A 2 -5.94 -1.04 32.12
CA CYS A 2 -4.71 -0.44 31.59
C CYS A 2 -4.02 -1.45 30.67
N LEU A 3 -3.79 -1.08 29.41
CA LEU A 3 -2.99 -1.88 28.48
C LEU A 3 -1.52 -1.86 28.94
N SER A 4 -0.83 -2.99 28.76
CA SER A 4 0.61 -3.08 29.05
C SER A 4 1.40 -2.19 28.08
N ARG A 5 2.59 -1.71 28.49
CA ARG A 5 3.48 -0.93 27.59
C ARG A 5 3.79 -1.68 26.30
N LYS A 6 4.00 -3.00 26.42
CA LYS A 6 4.20 -3.89 25.28
C LYS A 6 3.02 -3.83 24.32
N ALA A 7 1.78 -4.00 24.80
CA ALA A 7 0.57 -3.95 23.98
C ALA A 7 0.36 -2.58 23.30
N LEU A 8 0.75 -1.49 23.95
CA LEU A 8 0.66 -0.14 23.38
C LEU A 8 1.68 0.12 22.26
N GLU A 9 2.94 -0.29 22.43
CA GLU A 9 3.95 -0.20 21.36
C GLU A 9 3.57 -1.07 20.16
N GLU A 10 3.00 -2.22 20.48
CA GLU A 10 2.50 -3.19 19.54
C GLU A 10 1.30 -2.69 18.72
N SER A 11 0.38 -1.93 19.31
CA SER A 11 -0.72 -1.30 18.58
C SER A 11 -0.19 -0.18 17.69
N LYS A 12 0.69 0.69 18.22
CA LYS A 12 1.32 1.78 17.46
C LYS A 12 2.04 1.28 16.20
N LYS A 13 2.82 0.20 16.32
CA LYS A 13 3.52 -0.41 15.17
C LYS A 13 2.55 -0.95 14.11
N SER A 14 1.40 -1.49 14.54
CA SER A 14 0.35 -1.93 13.61
C SER A 14 -0.25 -0.75 12.87
N ASP A 15 -0.59 0.31 13.60
CA ASP A 15 -1.19 1.53 13.06
C ASP A 15 -0.26 2.24 12.07
N GLU A 16 1.03 2.33 12.40
CA GLU A 16 2.08 2.87 11.51
C GLU A 16 2.19 2.06 10.22
N TRP A 17 2.14 0.73 10.33
CA TRP A 17 2.21 -0.12 9.15
C TRP A 17 0.97 0.03 8.27
N PHE A 18 -0.24 -0.05 8.81
CA PHE A 18 -1.47 0.20 8.05
C PHE A 18 -1.49 1.59 7.41
N SER A 19 -0.88 2.57 8.06
CA SER A 19 -0.74 3.93 7.55
C SER A 19 0.24 4.06 6.38
N SER A 20 1.20 3.14 6.24
CA SER A 20 2.19 3.12 5.16
C SER A 20 1.69 2.49 3.86
N LEU A 21 0.54 1.81 3.91
CA LEU A 21 0.00 1.05 2.79
C LEU A 21 -0.68 1.96 1.77
N GLN A 22 -0.61 1.55 0.50
CA GLN A 22 -1.46 2.11 -0.54
C GLN A 22 -2.77 1.33 -0.60
N TYR A 23 -3.86 2.07 -0.47
CA TYR A 23 -5.21 1.57 -0.58
C TYR A 23 -5.78 1.81 -1.96
N LEU A 24 -6.71 0.97 -2.38
CA LEU A 24 -7.45 1.07 -3.62
C LEU A 24 -8.83 0.49 -3.42
N ARG A 25 -9.78 1.02 -4.18
CA ARG A 25 -11.12 0.46 -4.24
C ARG A 25 -11.15 -0.66 -5.26
N CYS A 26 -11.71 -1.80 -4.85
CA CYS A 26 -12.01 -2.89 -5.77
C CYS A 26 -13.41 -3.44 -5.51
N ASN A 27 -13.88 -4.26 -6.44
CA ASN A 27 -15.08 -5.05 -6.25
C ASN A 27 -14.82 -6.52 -6.57
N ILE A 28 -15.43 -7.41 -5.79
CA ILE A 28 -15.53 -8.84 -6.09
C ILE A 28 -17.02 -9.12 -6.25
N ASN A 29 -17.43 -9.57 -7.43
CA ASN A 29 -18.85 -9.61 -7.81
C ASN A 29 -19.50 -8.24 -7.52
N ASP A 30 -20.61 -8.24 -6.76
CA ASP A 30 -21.33 -7.03 -6.36
C ASP A 30 -20.81 -6.41 -5.04
N LEU A 31 -19.87 -7.07 -4.35
CA LEU A 31 -19.29 -6.56 -3.10
C LEU A 31 -18.22 -5.51 -3.40
N THR A 32 -18.49 -4.26 -2.99
CA THR A 32 -17.48 -3.20 -2.99
C THR A 32 -16.60 -3.34 -1.75
N ILE A 33 -15.28 -3.36 -1.96
CA ILE A 33 -14.27 -3.35 -0.91
C ILE A 33 -13.49 -2.04 -1.03
N PRO A 34 -13.86 -0.99 -0.26
CA PRO A 34 -13.30 0.34 -0.44
C PRO A 34 -11.82 0.40 -0.06
N ASP A 35 -11.45 -0.26 1.04
CA ASP A 35 -10.12 -0.22 1.64
C ASP A 35 -9.32 -1.49 1.31
N SER A 36 -9.30 -1.90 0.04
CA SER A 36 -8.33 -2.91 -0.39
C SER A 36 -6.93 -2.31 -0.44
N PHE A 37 -5.87 -3.08 -0.32
CA PHE A 37 -4.52 -2.50 -0.32
C PHE A 37 -3.45 -3.38 -0.97
N LEU A 38 -2.32 -2.76 -1.26
CA LEU A 38 -1.13 -3.41 -1.81
C LEU A 38 -0.19 -3.77 -0.65
N ASP A 39 0.16 -5.05 -0.51
CA ASP A 39 1.09 -5.51 0.52
C ASP A 39 2.27 -6.25 -0.12
N THR A 40 3.32 -5.50 -0.45
CA THR A 40 4.51 -6.05 -1.11
C THR A 40 5.39 -6.90 -0.20
N GLY A 41 5.11 -6.98 1.11
CA GLY A 41 5.81 -7.93 1.99
C GLY A 41 5.02 -9.18 2.33
N SER A 42 3.80 -9.30 1.82
CA SER A 42 3.09 -10.58 1.81
C SER A 42 3.30 -11.29 0.48
N GLU A 43 3.67 -12.58 0.50
CA GLU A 43 3.83 -13.35 -0.74
C GLU A 43 2.47 -13.57 -1.43
N PHE A 44 1.43 -13.82 -0.64
CA PHE A 44 0.07 -14.11 -1.12
C PHE A 44 -0.86 -12.92 -0.89
N GLY A 45 -1.84 -12.71 -1.76
CA GLY A 45 -2.96 -11.86 -1.42
C GLY A 45 -3.90 -12.58 -0.45
N ALA A 46 -4.69 -11.85 0.32
CA ALA A 46 -5.73 -12.45 1.17
C ALA A 46 -7.06 -11.73 1.09
N ILE A 47 -8.11 -12.48 1.40
CA ILE A 47 -9.47 -12.02 1.64
C ILE A 47 -9.80 -12.34 3.09
N ASN A 48 -10.32 -11.37 3.85
CA ASN A 48 -10.69 -11.64 5.23
C ASN A 48 -12.04 -12.38 5.34
N ASP A 49 -12.25 -12.95 6.51
CA ASP A 49 -13.40 -13.79 6.80
C ASP A 49 -14.74 -13.08 6.55
N LEU A 50 -14.80 -11.81 6.94
CA LEU A 50 -16.00 -11.00 6.77
C LEU A 50 -16.34 -10.78 5.28
N ALA A 51 -15.34 -10.57 4.42
CA ALA A 51 -15.56 -10.48 2.97
C ALA A 51 -16.06 -11.81 2.38
N ILE A 52 -15.49 -12.95 2.79
CA ILE A 52 -15.94 -14.27 2.37
C ILE A 52 -17.39 -14.52 2.79
N HIS A 53 -17.73 -14.19 4.03
CA HIS A 53 -19.10 -14.30 4.54
C HIS A 53 -20.08 -13.40 3.76
N ALA A 54 -19.70 -12.16 3.46
CA ALA A 54 -20.51 -11.24 2.66
C ALA A 54 -20.73 -11.73 1.22
N LEU A 55 -19.74 -12.42 0.65
CA LEU A 55 -19.83 -13.05 -0.68
C LEU A 55 -20.66 -14.34 -0.69
N GLY A 56 -20.96 -14.92 0.49
CA GLY A 56 -21.66 -16.20 0.61
C GLY A 56 -20.84 -17.38 0.08
N TRP A 57 -19.51 -17.24 0.00
CA TRP A 57 -18.64 -18.28 -0.52
C TRP A 57 -18.41 -19.38 0.53
N LYS A 58 -18.36 -20.62 0.06
CA LYS A 58 -17.92 -21.77 0.85
C LYS A 58 -16.41 -21.92 0.67
N ILE A 59 -15.75 -22.51 1.67
CA ILE A 59 -14.33 -22.90 1.54
C ILE A 59 -14.18 -23.74 0.27
N ASP A 60 -13.32 -23.28 -0.63
CA ASP A 60 -12.95 -24.02 -1.84
C ASP A 60 -12.02 -25.17 -1.45
N GLU A 61 -10.88 -24.82 -0.84
CA GLU A 61 -9.93 -25.77 -0.27
C GLU A 61 -9.44 -25.31 1.11
N PRO A 62 -9.43 -26.20 2.13
CA PRO A 62 -8.86 -25.88 3.43
C PRO A 62 -7.34 -25.73 3.32
N SER A 63 -6.78 -24.87 4.15
CA SER A 63 -5.33 -24.63 4.23
C SER A 63 -4.98 -24.19 5.62
N ASP A 64 -3.76 -24.49 6.06
CA ASP A 64 -3.31 -24.34 7.44
C ASP A 64 -1.89 -23.75 7.57
N PHE A 65 -1.34 -23.15 6.51
CA PHE A 65 -0.04 -22.50 6.61
C PHE A 65 -0.12 -21.10 7.21
N ALA A 66 0.92 -20.74 7.94
CA ALA A 66 1.07 -19.42 8.54
C ALA A 66 1.42 -18.37 7.47
N ILE A 67 0.60 -17.32 7.35
CA ILE A 67 0.90 -16.19 6.49
C ILE A 67 1.70 -15.17 7.29
N LYS A 68 2.98 -15.05 6.95
CA LYS A 68 3.80 -13.96 7.45
C LYS A 68 3.43 -12.69 6.69
N ARG A 69 2.97 -11.68 7.42
CA ARG A 69 2.71 -10.36 6.90
C ARG A 69 3.76 -9.38 7.44
N ASN A 70 3.79 -8.16 6.90
CA ASN A 70 4.64 -7.09 7.42
C ASN A 70 4.23 -6.63 8.83
N SER A 71 3.02 -6.98 9.27
CA SER A 71 2.62 -6.91 10.68
C SER A 71 3.27 -8.00 11.52
N LYS A 72 3.43 -7.72 12.80
CA LYS A 72 3.65 -8.75 13.85
C LYS A 72 2.54 -9.81 13.93
N HIS A 73 1.36 -9.54 13.35
CA HIS A 73 0.27 -10.50 13.26
C HIS A 73 0.60 -11.50 12.15
N ILE A 74 0.99 -12.70 12.57
CA ILE A 74 0.91 -13.90 11.75
C ILE A 74 -0.55 -14.32 11.79
N THR A 75 -1.18 -14.44 10.64
CA THR A 75 -2.54 -14.96 10.53
C THR A 75 -2.48 -16.30 9.84
N ASP A 76 -3.13 -17.30 10.43
CA ASP A 76 -3.24 -18.60 9.81
C ASP A 76 -4.16 -18.50 8.60
N SER A 77 -3.74 -19.10 7.48
CA SER A 77 -4.66 -19.29 6.37
C SER A 77 -5.79 -20.21 6.83
N LEU A 78 -7.02 -19.94 6.42
CA LEU A 78 -8.19 -20.80 6.67
C LEU A 78 -8.67 -21.52 5.41
N GLY A 79 -8.03 -21.25 4.27
CA GLY A 79 -8.38 -21.80 2.97
C GLY A 79 -7.86 -20.96 1.82
N TRP A 80 -8.13 -21.39 0.60
CA TRP A 80 -7.75 -20.70 -0.64
C TRP A 80 -8.95 -20.41 -1.51
N TYR A 81 -8.81 -19.37 -2.33
CA TYR A 81 -9.66 -19.06 -3.47
C TYR A 81 -8.75 -18.74 -4.65
N THR A 82 -8.90 -19.51 -5.72
CA THR A 82 -8.12 -19.32 -6.96
C THR A 82 -8.98 -18.69 -8.04
N ASP A 83 -8.31 -18.05 -8.99
CA ASP A 83 -8.94 -17.44 -10.16
C ASP A 83 -10.10 -16.47 -9.84
N VAL A 84 -9.98 -15.76 -8.72
CA VAL A 84 -10.97 -14.78 -8.28
C VAL A 84 -10.92 -13.56 -9.20
N LEU A 85 -12.07 -13.23 -9.79
CA LEU A 85 -12.27 -12.02 -10.57
C LEU A 85 -12.40 -10.82 -9.62
N VAL A 86 -11.43 -9.91 -9.70
CA VAL A 86 -11.46 -8.63 -9.00
C VAL A 86 -11.60 -7.53 -10.04
N THR A 87 -12.56 -6.64 -9.86
CA THR A 87 -12.75 -5.50 -10.74
C THR A 87 -12.22 -4.23 -10.08
N LEU A 88 -11.55 -3.42 -10.88
CA LEU A 88 -10.91 -2.16 -10.51
C LEU A 88 -11.42 -1.07 -11.45
N LYS A 89 -11.33 0.19 -10.99
CA LYS A 89 -11.51 1.35 -11.85
C LYS A 89 -10.15 1.94 -12.17
N ASP A 90 -9.87 2.17 -13.45
CA ASP A 90 -8.70 2.97 -13.82
C ASP A 90 -8.96 4.47 -13.62
N LYS A 91 -7.93 5.28 -13.83
CA LYS A 91 -7.99 6.75 -13.75
C LYS A 91 -9.01 7.39 -14.70
N GLU A 92 -9.45 6.68 -15.73
CA GLU A 92 -10.48 7.10 -16.71
C GLU A 92 -11.86 6.53 -16.35
N ASN A 93 -12.01 5.95 -15.15
CA ASN A 93 -13.21 5.27 -14.66
C ASN A 93 -13.64 4.04 -15.51
N LYS A 94 -12.74 3.52 -16.33
CA LYS A 94 -12.95 2.28 -17.07
C LYS A 94 -12.76 1.10 -16.14
N THR A 95 -13.64 0.12 -16.27
CA THR A 95 -13.55 -1.13 -15.51
C THR A 95 -12.40 -1.98 -16.05
N VAL A 96 -11.53 -2.44 -15.16
CA VAL A 96 -10.47 -3.40 -15.43
C VAL A 96 -10.72 -4.63 -14.58
N THR A 97 -10.73 -5.82 -15.18
CA THR A 97 -10.90 -7.07 -14.44
C THR A 97 -9.56 -7.78 -14.36
N ILE A 98 -9.15 -8.14 -13.16
CA ILE A 98 -7.95 -8.91 -12.88
C ILE A 98 -8.34 -10.27 -12.29
N ILE A 99 -7.43 -11.24 -12.42
CA ILE A 99 -7.60 -12.57 -11.85
C ILE A 99 -6.54 -12.77 -10.79
N GLY A 100 -6.96 -12.84 -9.53
CA GLY A 100 -6.07 -13.00 -8.37
C GLY A 100 -6.31 -14.31 -7.62
N ASN A 101 -5.28 -14.76 -6.91
CA ASN A 101 -5.39 -15.87 -5.97
C ASN A 101 -5.28 -15.31 -4.55
N PHE A 102 -6.12 -15.81 -3.66
CA PHE A 102 -6.26 -15.27 -2.33
C PHE A 102 -6.40 -16.35 -1.28
N VAL A 103 -5.70 -16.16 -0.17
CA VAL A 103 -5.90 -16.94 1.04
C VAL A 103 -7.03 -16.35 1.87
N ARG A 104 -7.83 -17.19 2.52
CA ARG A 104 -8.79 -16.76 3.54
C ARG A 104 -8.04 -16.52 4.84
N ILE A 105 -8.30 -15.39 5.49
CA ILE A 105 -7.76 -15.08 6.83
C ILE A 105 -8.86 -14.63 7.78
N ASP A 106 -8.73 -14.99 9.06
CA ASP A 106 -9.45 -14.32 10.13
C ASP A 106 -8.51 -13.33 10.83
N ASN A 107 -8.70 -12.05 10.52
CA ASN A 107 -7.92 -10.96 11.09
C ASN A 107 -8.67 -10.20 12.19
N GLY A 108 -9.90 -10.59 12.54
CA GLY A 108 -10.74 -9.87 13.51
C GLY A 108 -11.16 -8.46 13.09
N GLU A 109 -10.91 -8.04 11.85
CA GLU A 109 -11.28 -6.71 11.36
C GLU A 109 -12.79 -6.64 11.07
N PRO A 110 -13.46 -5.54 11.45
CA PRO A 110 -14.92 -5.42 11.36
C PRO A 110 -15.43 -5.06 9.96
N GLU A 111 -14.55 -4.93 8.96
CA GLU A 111 -14.88 -4.57 7.59
C GLU A 111 -14.36 -5.61 6.58
N PRO A 112 -15.05 -5.85 5.45
CA PRO A 112 -14.52 -6.64 4.36
C PRO A 112 -13.17 -6.07 3.86
N MET A 113 -12.18 -6.93 3.70
CA MET A 113 -10.84 -6.55 3.27
C MET A 113 -10.30 -7.51 2.22
N LEU A 114 -9.61 -6.93 1.24
CA LEU A 114 -8.83 -7.62 0.23
C LEU A 114 -7.44 -7.00 0.18
N PHE A 115 -6.40 -7.81 0.08
CA PHE A 115 -5.10 -7.27 -0.31
C PHE A 115 -4.41 -8.04 -1.40
N LEU A 116 -3.69 -7.30 -2.23
CA LEU A 116 -2.85 -7.83 -3.29
C LEU A 116 -1.45 -8.03 -2.71
N GLY A 117 -1.07 -9.29 -2.48
CA GLY A 117 0.30 -9.68 -2.18
C GLY A 117 1.18 -9.71 -3.42
N MET A 118 2.46 -10.03 -3.22
CA MET A 118 3.48 -10.03 -4.27
C MET A 118 3.17 -10.95 -5.44
N SER A 119 2.61 -12.14 -5.20
CA SER A 119 2.18 -13.05 -6.27
C SER A 119 1.17 -12.40 -7.22
N ASN A 120 0.13 -11.75 -6.68
CA ASN A 120 -0.86 -11.01 -7.47
C ASN A 120 -0.25 -9.81 -8.18
N ILE A 121 0.59 -9.02 -7.49
CA ILE A 121 1.26 -7.85 -8.07
C ILE A 121 2.17 -8.26 -9.23
N ARG A 122 2.99 -9.31 -9.06
CA ARG A 122 3.87 -9.83 -10.11
C ARG A 122 3.10 -10.34 -11.32
N LYS A 123 1.99 -11.08 -11.11
CA LYS A 123 1.12 -11.58 -12.18
C LYS A 123 0.60 -10.43 -13.06
N LEU A 124 0.33 -9.27 -12.45
CA LEU A 124 -0.15 -8.06 -13.13
C LEU A 124 0.97 -7.16 -13.67
N GLN A 125 2.24 -7.55 -13.52
CA GLN A 125 3.40 -6.68 -13.73
C GLN A 125 3.21 -5.32 -13.04
N GLY A 126 2.68 -5.39 -11.81
CA GLY A 126 2.21 -4.25 -11.05
C GLY A 126 3.34 -3.43 -10.44
N THR A 127 3.26 -2.11 -10.56
CA THR A 127 4.19 -1.17 -9.94
C THR A 127 3.42 -0.12 -9.15
N SER A 128 3.71 -0.03 -7.85
CA SER A 128 3.16 0.99 -6.96
C SER A 128 4.00 2.26 -7.02
N GLU A 129 3.36 3.39 -7.38
CA GLU A 129 3.96 4.73 -7.40
C GLU A 129 3.43 5.51 -6.19
N LEU A 130 4.05 5.31 -5.03
CA LEU A 130 3.71 5.94 -3.74
C LEU A 130 3.46 7.44 -3.86
N ASN A 131 4.43 8.18 -4.41
CA ASN A 131 4.37 9.63 -4.53
C ASN A 131 3.25 10.17 -5.42
N LYS A 132 2.68 9.32 -6.27
CA LYS A 132 1.65 9.69 -7.24
C LYS A 132 0.28 9.10 -6.91
N ASN A 133 0.18 8.31 -5.85
CA ASN A 133 -1.05 7.59 -5.51
C ASN A 133 -1.60 6.79 -6.72
N GLN A 134 -0.70 6.05 -7.37
CA GLN A 134 -1.03 5.25 -8.56
C GLN A 134 -0.48 3.83 -8.43
N PHE A 135 -1.24 2.87 -8.91
CA PHE A 135 -0.80 1.51 -9.13
C PHE A 135 -0.92 1.20 -10.62
N ARG A 136 0.22 1.03 -11.29
CA ARG A 136 0.25 0.67 -12.72
C ARG A 136 0.23 -0.84 -12.85
N ILE A 137 -0.62 -1.35 -13.73
CA ILE A 137 -0.66 -2.77 -14.08
C ILE A 137 -0.63 -2.94 -15.59
N LYS A 138 -0.13 -4.07 -16.08
CA LYS A 138 -0.15 -4.44 -17.49
C LYS A 138 -0.99 -5.69 -17.69
N LEU A 139 -2.02 -5.58 -18.53
CA LEU A 139 -2.93 -6.67 -18.85
C LEU A 139 -3.17 -6.68 -20.36
N HIS A 140 -2.97 -7.83 -21.02
CA HIS A 140 -3.09 -7.99 -22.48
C HIS A 140 -2.35 -6.88 -23.25
N GLU A 141 -1.07 -6.68 -22.94
CA GLU A 141 -0.20 -5.66 -23.55
C GLU A 141 -0.59 -4.19 -23.29
N LYS A 142 -1.71 -3.95 -22.62
CA LYS A 142 -2.19 -2.61 -22.28
C LYS A 142 -1.85 -2.25 -20.84
N THR A 143 -1.42 -1.01 -20.64
CA THR A 143 -1.14 -0.46 -19.32
C THR A 143 -2.37 0.24 -18.77
N TYR A 144 -2.73 -0.08 -17.52
CA TYR A 144 -3.78 0.59 -16.77
C TYR A 144 -3.17 1.30 -15.57
N VAL A 145 -3.77 2.43 -15.19
CA VAL A 145 -3.37 3.21 -14.02
C VAL A 145 -4.54 3.21 -13.06
N ILE A 146 -4.40 2.45 -11.98
CA ILE A 146 -5.40 2.35 -10.92
C ILE A 146 -5.10 3.45 -9.90
N PRO A 147 -6.05 4.34 -9.58
CA PRO A 147 -5.86 5.32 -8.52
C PRO A 147 -5.77 4.59 -7.18
N THR A 148 -4.77 4.97 -6.38
CA THR A 148 -4.64 4.53 -5.00
C THR A 148 -4.78 5.73 -4.06
N TYR A 149 -4.78 5.50 -2.76
CA TYR A 149 -4.71 6.55 -1.76
C TYR A 149 -3.95 6.05 -0.53
N SER A 150 -3.38 6.98 0.21
CA SER A 150 -2.80 6.71 1.52
C SER A 150 -3.75 7.24 2.59
N LYS A 151 -3.91 6.51 3.70
CA LYS A 151 -4.70 6.99 4.84
C LYS A 151 -3.98 8.11 5.59
N ASN A 152 -2.65 8.17 5.50
CA ASN A 152 -1.85 9.28 5.99
C ASN A 152 -1.26 10.09 4.83
N PRO A 153 -1.37 11.42 4.84
CA PRO A 153 -0.74 12.23 3.80
C PRO A 153 0.78 12.02 3.83
N ILE A 154 1.37 11.67 2.69
CA ILE A 154 2.82 11.73 2.50
C ILE A 154 3.20 13.19 2.75
N VAL A 155 3.96 13.44 3.82
CA VAL A 155 4.58 14.75 4.05
C VAL A 155 5.42 15.03 2.81
N LYS A 156 4.97 15.95 1.96
CA LYS A 156 5.82 16.47 0.89
C LYS A 156 7.04 17.05 1.58
N GLU A 157 8.22 16.48 1.33
CA GLU A 157 9.46 17.16 1.69
C GLU A 157 9.37 18.58 1.12
N SER A 158 9.54 19.57 1.99
CA SER A 158 9.68 20.97 1.61
C SER A 158 10.78 21.10 0.56
N PRO A 159 10.66 22.04 -0.40
CA PRO A 159 11.72 22.25 -1.39
C PRO A 159 13.05 22.46 -0.68
N LYS A 160 14.06 21.66 -1.02
CA LYS A 160 15.44 21.96 -0.67
C LYS A 160 15.82 23.25 -1.38
N ASP A 161 16.07 24.30 -0.62
CA ASP A 161 16.70 25.52 -1.10
C ASP A 161 17.96 25.13 -1.87
N THR A 162 17.90 25.31 -3.19
CA THR A 162 19.04 25.15 -4.08
C THR A 162 19.29 26.50 -4.72
N GLU A 163 20.39 27.14 -4.32
CA GLU A 163 21.33 27.96 -5.11
C GLU A 163 22.02 28.98 -4.20
N SER A 164 23.32 29.29 -4.32
CA SER A 164 24.28 28.95 -5.35
C SER A 164 25.70 29.17 -4.78
N SER A 165 26.58 28.20 -4.98
CA SER A 165 28.02 28.44 -5.08
C SER A 165 28.31 29.22 -6.37
N LYS A 166 28.81 30.46 -6.25
CA LYS A 166 29.52 31.15 -7.32
C LYS A 166 30.77 31.79 -6.77
N THR A 167 31.89 31.12 -6.99
CA THR A 167 33.22 31.70 -6.99
C THR A 167 33.43 32.36 -8.35
N LEU A 168 33.88 33.61 -8.36
CA LEU A 168 34.56 34.24 -9.50
C LEU A 168 35.41 35.38 -8.93
N ASP A 169 36.73 35.22 -9.05
CA ASP A 169 37.76 36.18 -8.69
C ASP A 169 37.66 37.47 -9.51
N SER A 170 38.06 38.60 -8.91
CA SER A 170 39.07 39.55 -9.44
C SER A 170 39.11 40.83 -8.62
N ASP A 171 40.28 41.10 -8.04
CA ASP A 171 40.96 42.38 -7.80
C ASP A 171 40.16 43.69 -7.65
N SER A 172 40.40 44.40 -6.53
CA SER A 172 41.07 45.71 -6.56
C SER A 172 41.16 46.38 -5.18
N SER A 173 42.36 46.90 -4.91
CA SER A 173 42.66 48.12 -4.14
C SER A 173 42.59 48.07 -2.61
N SER A 174 43.77 47.86 -2.03
CA SER A 174 44.25 48.52 -0.82
C SER A 174 43.94 50.02 -0.81
N GLU A 175 43.28 50.52 0.23
CA GLU A 175 43.57 51.85 0.78
C GLU A 175 43.32 51.84 2.30
N GLU A 176 44.41 52.03 3.02
CA GLU A 176 44.49 52.30 4.45
C GLU A 176 44.27 53.81 4.69
N LEU A 177 43.91 54.18 5.93
CA LEU A 177 43.84 55.52 6.54
C LEU A 177 42.44 56.17 6.62
N LYS A 178 41.85 56.11 7.81
CA LYS A 178 41.96 57.23 8.78
C LYS A 178 41.37 56.92 10.17
N LYS A 179 42.25 57.16 11.16
CA LYS A 179 42.04 57.78 12.46
C LYS A 179 41.03 57.13 13.42
N ASN A 180 41.56 56.55 14.49
CA ASN A 180 41.05 56.78 15.84
C ASN A 180 42.24 57.00 16.79
N ALA A 181 41.95 57.76 17.84
CA ALA A 181 42.83 58.47 18.76
C ALA A 181 43.80 57.61 19.58
#